data_AF-A0A955BWJ0-F1
#
_entry.id   AF-A0A955BWJ0-F1
#
_cell.length_a   1.000
_cell.length_b   1.000
_cell.length_c   1.000
_cell.angle_alpha   90.00
_cell.angle_beta   90.00
_cell.angle_gamma   90.00
#
_symmetry.space_group_name_H-M   'P 1'
#
loop_
_entity.id
_entity.type
_entity.pdbx_description
1 polymer ?
#
loop_
_entity_poly.entity_id
_entity_poly.type
_entity_poly.pdbx_seq_one_letter_code
_entity_poly.pdbx_strand_id
1 'polypeptide(L)'
;MHPNVDECPFDEEHLHANMLVFDTVYNPESTLLIKDARDHGAQVVTGVEMFERQAELQYFLFTKKKAPDGVIRETLKRVIGPVKF
;
A
#
# COMPACT_ATOMS: atom_id res chain seq x y z
N MET A 1 14.74 -6.09 3.53
CA MET A 1 14.32 -6.52 2.18
C MET A 1 14.37 -5.28 1.29
N HIS A 2 15.06 -5.34 0.16
CA HIS A 2 15.08 -4.25 -0.82
C HIS A 2 14.01 -4.54 -1.87
N PRO A 3 13.03 -3.65 -2.11
CA PRO A 3 12.02 -3.86 -3.12
C PRO A 3 12.59 -3.67 -4.54
N ASN A 4 12.15 -4.50 -5.50
CA ASN A 4 12.37 -4.26 -6.92
C ASN A 4 11.38 -3.17 -7.37
N VAL A 5 11.87 -1.94 -7.49
CA VAL A 5 11.00 -0.77 -7.74
C VAL A 5 10.71 -0.53 -9.22
N ASP A 6 11.51 -1.12 -10.10
CA ASP A 6 11.42 -0.93 -11.56
C ASP A 6 10.66 -2.08 -12.25
N GLU A 7 10.05 -2.98 -11.49
CA GLU A 7 9.28 -4.11 -12.02
C GLU A 7 7.78 -3.89 -11.83
N CYS A 8 7.00 -4.17 -12.87
CA CYS A 8 5.54 -4.21 -12.83
C CYS A 8 5.06 -5.60 -13.26
N PRO A 9 4.15 -6.26 -12.52
CA PRO A 9 3.64 -7.58 -12.88
C PRO A 9 2.55 -7.52 -13.97
N PHE A 10 2.19 -6.34 -14.45
CA PHE A 10 1.08 -6.12 -15.38
C PHE A 10 1.53 -5.18 -16.51
N ASP A 11 1.06 -5.45 -17.73
CA ASP A 11 1.37 -4.62 -18.88
C ASP A 11 0.54 -3.33 -18.85
N GLU A 12 1.20 -2.18 -18.95
CA GLU A 12 0.56 -0.87 -18.88
C GLU A 12 -0.43 -0.64 -20.03
N GLU A 13 -0.22 -1.26 -21.19
CA GLU A 13 -1.10 -1.12 -22.37
C GLU A 13 -2.54 -1.60 -22.12
N HIS A 14 -2.74 -2.42 -21.08
CA HIS A 14 -4.05 -2.93 -20.70
C HIS A 14 -4.72 -2.11 -19.58
N LEU A 15 -4.03 -1.13 -19.01
CA LEU A 15 -4.60 -0.26 -17.97
C LEU A 15 -5.51 0.80 -18.57
N HIS A 16 -6.66 1.02 -17.93
CA HIS A 16 -7.61 2.04 -18.38
C HIS A 16 -8.49 2.55 -17.24
N ALA A 17 -9.10 3.71 -17.43
CA ALA A 17 -9.86 4.43 -16.41
C ALA A 17 -11.05 3.66 -15.77
N ASN A 18 -11.57 2.62 -16.43
CA ASN A 18 -12.66 1.79 -15.90
C ASN A 18 -12.18 0.65 -14.97
N MET A 19 -10.92 0.65 -14.53
CA MET A 19 -10.35 -0.33 -13.61
C MET A 19 -10.19 0.22 -12.19
N LEU A 20 -10.21 -0.71 -11.24
CA LEU A 20 -9.67 -0.53 -9.88
C LEU A 20 -8.44 -1.41 -9.75
N VAL A 21 -7.28 -0.80 -9.53
CA VAL A 21 -6.01 -1.50 -9.32
C VAL A 21 -5.68 -1.50 -7.83
N PHE A 22 -5.42 -2.69 -7.28
CA PHE A 22 -4.99 -2.87 -5.91
C PHE A 22 -3.64 -3.59 -5.91
N ASP A 23 -2.65 -3.00 -5.23
CA ASP A 23 -1.35 -3.62 -5.01
C ASP A 23 -1.17 -3.97 -3.54
N THR A 24 -0.67 -5.17 -3.25
CA THR A 24 -0.37 -5.61 -1.88
C THR A 24 0.99 -5.13 -1.39
N VAL A 25 1.86 -4.71 -2.30
CA VAL A 25 3.14 -4.09 -1.97
C VAL A 25 2.89 -2.70 -1.39
N TYR A 26 3.46 -2.44 -0.21
CA TYR A 26 3.28 -1.19 0.53
C TYR A 26 4.59 -0.43 0.78
N ASN A 27 5.74 -0.99 0.37
CA ASN A 27 7.05 -0.35 0.48
C ASN A 27 7.85 -0.56 -0.82
N PRO A 28 7.94 0.46 -1.69
CA PRO A 28 7.36 1.80 -1.55
C PRO A 28 5.82 1.79 -1.65
N GLU A 29 5.15 2.83 -1.12
CA GLU A 29 3.68 2.96 -1.22
C GLU A 29 3.20 3.16 -2.67
N SER A 30 4.00 3.83 -3.49
CA SER A 30 3.75 4.02 -4.92
C SER A 30 4.68 3.11 -5.72
N THR A 31 4.22 1.90 -6.01
CA THR A 31 4.90 0.96 -6.92
C THR A 31 4.74 1.41 -8.38
N LEU A 32 5.47 0.76 -9.29
CA LEU A 32 5.33 1.00 -10.73
C LEU A 32 3.89 0.73 -11.20
N LEU A 33 3.30 -0.40 -10.79
CA LEU A 33 1.89 -0.73 -11.06
C LEU A 33 0.91 0.37 -10.62
N ILE A 34 1.07 0.90 -9.40
CA ILE A 34 0.19 1.96 -8.87
C ILE A 34 0.39 3.27 -9.64
N LYS A 35 1.63 3.58 -10.03
CA LYS A 35 1.95 4.76 -10.83
C LYS A 35 1.29 4.65 -12.21
N ASP A 36 1.54 3.56 -12.92
CA ASP A 36 1.04 3.36 -14.28
C ASP A 36 -0.49 3.33 -14.30
N ALA A 37 -1.12 2.68 -13.31
CA ALA A 37 -2.56 2.65 -13.18
C ALA A 37 -3.15 4.05 -12.99
N ARG A 38 -2.51 4.89 -12.16
CA ARG A 38 -2.93 6.28 -11.96
C ARG A 38 -2.75 7.10 -13.22
N ASP A 39 -1.65 6.91 -13.94
CA ASP A 39 -1.34 7.62 -15.19
C ASP A 39 -2.35 7.26 -16.30
N HIS A 40 -2.90 6.04 -16.29
CA HIS A 40 -3.98 5.58 -17.17
C HIS A 40 -5.40 5.91 -16.65
N GLY A 41 -5.50 6.68 -15.57
CA GLY A 41 -6.76 7.16 -15.00
C GLY A 41 -7.55 6.11 -14.21
N ALA A 42 -6.96 4.94 -13.93
CA ALA A 42 -7.60 3.93 -13.10
C ALA A 42 -7.71 4.39 -11.65
N GLN A 43 -8.72 3.88 -10.93
CA GLN A 43 -8.77 4.03 -9.49
C GLN A 43 -7.72 3.12 -8.85
N VAL A 44 -7.06 3.58 -7.78
CA VAL A 44 -5.98 2.85 -7.14
C VAL A 44 -6.21 2.67 -5.63
N VAL A 45 -5.83 1.50 -5.11
CA VAL A 45 -5.74 1.19 -3.67
C VAL A 45 -4.34 0.67 -3.41
N THR A 46 -3.61 1.29 -2.48
CA THR A 46 -2.23 0.90 -2.17
C THR A 46 -2.19 -0.19 -1.09
N GLY A 47 -1.05 -0.87 -0.97
CA GLY A 47 -0.85 -1.90 0.05
C GLY A 47 -0.94 -1.37 1.48
N VAL A 48 -0.81 -0.05 1.68
CA VAL A 48 -0.95 0.60 3.00
C VAL A 48 -2.34 0.36 3.60
N GLU A 49 -3.41 0.44 2.80
CA GLU A 49 -4.78 0.22 3.26
C GLU A 49 -4.99 -1.22 3.75
N MET A 50 -4.43 -2.19 3.04
CA MET A 50 -4.48 -3.60 3.43
C MET A 50 -3.61 -3.85 4.67
N PHE A 51 -2.40 -3.29 4.71
CA PHE A 51 -1.46 -3.43 5.82
C PHE A 51 -2.06 -2.88 7.13
N GLU A 52 -2.71 -1.73 7.09
CA GLU A 52 -3.38 -1.14 8.26
C GLU A 52 -4.42 -2.11 8.83
N ARG A 53 -5.36 -2.57 7.99
CA ARG A 53 -6.47 -3.45 8.40
C ARG A 53 -6.00 -4.79 8.97
N GLN A 54 -5.01 -5.43 8.33
CA GLN A 54 -4.49 -6.70 8.82
C GLN A 54 -3.75 -6.53 10.15
N ALA A 55 -3.03 -5.42 10.34
CA ALA A 55 -2.31 -5.14 11.58
C ALA A 55 -3.28 -4.83 12.74
N GLU A 56 -4.37 -4.13 12.48
CA GLU A 56 -5.45 -3.91 13.46
C GLU A 56 -6.05 -5.23 13.93
N LEU A 57 -6.33 -6.14 13.00
CA LEU A 57 -6.87 -7.46 13.32
C LEU A 57 -5.86 -8.29 14.14
N GLN A 58 -4.58 -8.29 13.75
CA GLN A 58 -3.53 -8.97 14.51
C GLN A 58 -3.39 -8.41 15.93
N TYR A 59 -3.40 -7.08 16.07
CA TYR A 59 -3.36 -6.42 17.38
C TYR A 59 -4.51 -6.90 18.26
N PHE A 60 -5.73 -6.95 17.71
CA PHE A 60 -6.89 -7.47 18.43
C PHE A 60 -6.73 -8.96 18.79
N LEU A 61 -6.25 -9.79 17.87
CA LEU A 61 -6.05 -11.21 18.12
C LEU A 61 -5.06 -11.45 19.26
N PHE A 62 -3.98 -10.67 19.34
CA PHE A 62 -2.95 -10.77 20.37
C PHE A 62 -3.36 -10.17 21.71
N THR A 63 -4.02 -9.01 21.72
CA THR A 63 -4.26 -8.24 22.95
C THR A 63 -5.68 -8.31 23.47
N LYS A 64 -6.62 -8.77 22.63
CA LYS A 64 -8.08 -8.69 22.83
C LYS A 64 -8.59 -7.25 23.03
N LYS A 65 -7.83 -6.25 22.58
CA LYS A 65 -8.18 -4.83 22.62
C LYS A 65 -8.27 -4.28 21.20
N LYS A 66 -9.10 -3.25 20.98
CA LYS A 66 -9.11 -2.49 19.73
C LYS A 66 -7.75 -1.79 19.58
N ALA A 67 -7.18 -1.81 18.37
CA ALA A 67 -6.00 -1.02 18.08
C ALA A 67 -6.29 0.47 18.33
N PRO A 68 -5.36 1.24 18.90
CA PRO A 68 -5.52 2.69 18.98
C PRO A 68 -5.67 3.29 17.59
N ASP A 69 -6.69 4.14 17.42
CA ASP A 69 -7.03 4.73 16.12
C ASP A 69 -5.83 5.51 15.55
N GLY A 70 -5.55 5.32 14.25
CA GLY A 70 -4.50 6.03 13.53
C GLY A 70 -3.05 5.60 13.81
N VAL A 71 -2.77 4.97 14.96
CA VAL A 71 -1.39 4.65 15.39
C VAL A 71 -0.66 3.75 14.41
N ILE A 72 -1.34 2.74 13.86
CA ILE A 72 -0.74 1.81 12.90
C ILE A 72 -0.38 2.55 11.60
N ARG A 73 -1.31 3.33 11.06
CA ARG A 73 -1.12 4.10 9.81
C ARG A 73 -0.02 5.13 9.93
N GLU A 74 -0.01 5.90 11.00
CA GLU A 74 1.01 6.93 11.27
C GLU A 74 2.39 6.30 11.44
N THR A 75 2.46 5.18 12.17
CA THR A 75 3.71 4.45 12.35
C THR A 75 4.23 3.91 11.02
N LEU A 76 3.36 3.31 10.20
CA LEU A 76 3.75 2.80 8.89
C LEU A 76 4.30 3.94 8.01
N LYS A 77 3.57 5.06 7.88
CA LYS A 77 3.99 6.24 7.11
C LYS A 77 5.35 6.77 7.55
N ARG A 78 5.62 6.83 8.86
CA ARG A 78 6.92 7.26 9.39
C ARG A 78 8.06 6.29 9.04
N VAL A 79 7.79 4.98 9.01
CA VAL A 79 8.81 3.96 8.75
C VAL A 79 9.14 3.85 7.25
N ILE A 80 8.13 3.99 6.38
CA ILE A 80 8.29 3.87 4.93
C ILE A 80 8.61 5.20 4.25
N GLY A 81 8.35 6.33 4.92
CA GLY A 81 8.59 7.66 4.39
C GLY A 81 10.08 7.91 4.11
N PRO A 82 10.42 8.72 3.08
CA PRO A 82 11.81 8.99 2.71
C PRO A 82 12.59 9.81 3.77
N VAL A 83 11.88 10.41 4.74
CA VAL A 83 12.48 11.18 5.83
C VAL A 83 12.84 10.24 6.98
N LYS A 84 14.03 9.62 6.90
CA LYS A 84 14.69 9.01 8.05
C LYS A 84 15.50 10.09 8.79
N PHE A 85 14.89 10.62 9.84
CA PHE A 85 15.42 11.63 10.78
C PHE A 85 15.61 13.04 10.21
#